data_AF-A0A353D1J9-F1
#
_entry.id   AF-A0A353D1J9-F1
#
_cell.length_a   1.000
_cell.length_b   1.000
_cell.length_c   1.000
_cell.angle_alpha   90.00
_cell.angle_beta   90.00
_cell.angle_gamma   90.00
#
_symmetry.space_group_name_H-M   'P 1'
#
loop_
_entity.id
_entity.type
_entity.pdbx_description
1 polymer ?
#
loop_
_entity_poly.entity_id
_entity_poly.type
_entity_poly.pdbx_seq_one_letter_code
_entity_poly.pdbx_strand_id
1 'polypeptide(L)'
;MKIYLVGGAVRDELLGVPIKDRDWVVTGATPEQMTELGYRPVGSDFPVFLHPDTKEEYALARTERKSGRGYHGFVFHTSPDVTLEQDLARRDLTINAMAQDENGNVIDPYDGQRDLDNGILRHVSRAFSEDPVRLLRIARYATRYAEQDFSIAPETLTLLKEM
;
A
#
# COMPACT_ATOMS: atom_id res chain seq x y z
N MET A 1 -2.32 7.44 -17.92
CA MET A 1 -2.19 6.31 -16.99
C MET A 1 -0.73 5.98 -16.76
N LYS A 2 -0.30 5.85 -15.50
CA LYS A 2 0.99 5.26 -15.13
C LYS A 2 0.73 4.08 -14.19
N ILE A 3 1.54 3.03 -14.29
CA ILE A 3 1.40 1.79 -13.54
C ILE A 3 2.68 1.59 -12.73
N TYR A 4 2.53 1.23 -11.46
CA TYR A 4 3.64 0.99 -10.54
C TYR A 4 3.45 -0.33 -9.83
N LEU A 5 4.52 -1.13 -9.75
CA LEU A 5 4.56 -2.25 -8.81
C LEU A 5 4.68 -1.67 -7.41
N VAL A 6 3.95 -2.20 -6.43
CA VAL A 6 3.88 -1.60 -5.10
C VAL A 6 3.87 -2.64 -3.98
N GLY A 7 4.14 -2.19 -2.76
CA GLY A 7 3.87 -2.97 -1.56
C GLY A 7 4.83 -4.13 -1.34
N GLY A 8 4.25 -5.30 -1.03
CA GLY A 8 5.01 -6.48 -0.65
C GLY A 8 5.96 -6.95 -1.74
N ALA A 9 5.60 -6.77 -3.01
CA ALA A 9 6.44 -7.18 -4.13
C ALA A 9 7.75 -6.39 -4.21
N VAL A 10 7.69 -5.06 -4.05
CA VAL A 10 8.88 -4.18 -4.06
C VAL A 10 9.77 -4.49 -2.86
N ARG A 11 9.17 -4.64 -1.67
CA ARG A 11 9.90 -5.04 -0.45
C ARG A 11 10.59 -6.39 -0.60
N ASP A 12 9.86 -7.39 -1.10
CA ASP A 12 10.36 -8.75 -1.21
C ASP A 12 11.46 -8.85 -2.28
N GLU A 13 11.36 -8.08 -3.37
CA GLU A 13 12.44 -7.92 -4.35
C GLU A 13 13.70 -7.32 -3.73
N LEU A 14 13.59 -6.23 -2.96
CA LEU A 14 14.72 -5.58 -2.28
C LEU A 14 15.37 -6.48 -1.23
N LEU A 15 14.60 -7.32 -0.55
CA LEU A 15 15.11 -8.35 0.38
C LEU A 15 15.71 -9.57 -0.34
N GLY A 16 15.60 -9.67 -1.67
CA GLY A 16 16.05 -10.83 -2.44
C GLY A 16 15.26 -12.10 -2.13
N VAL A 17 14.03 -11.98 -1.64
CA VAL A 17 13.15 -13.12 -1.33
C VAL A 17 12.12 -13.35 -2.44
N PRO A 18 11.59 -14.58 -2.61
CA PRO A 18 10.59 -14.84 -3.64
C PRO A 18 9.34 -13.98 -3.48
N ILE A 19 8.98 -13.26 -4.54
CA ILE A 19 7.73 -12.50 -4.63
C ILE A 19 6.56 -13.49 -4.72
N LYS A 20 5.62 -13.41 -3.77
CA LYS A 20 4.43 -14.27 -3.75
C LYS A 20 3.31 -13.73 -4.63
N ASP A 21 3.03 -12.44 -4.45
CA ASP A 21 1.92 -11.73 -5.07
C ASP A 21 2.43 -10.38 -5.58
N ARG A 22 1.91 -9.95 -6.73
CA ARG A 22 2.23 -8.66 -7.33
C ARG A 22 1.00 -7.78 -7.32
N ASP A 23 1.10 -6.70 -6.56
CA ASP A 23 0.09 -5.66 -6.48
C ASP A 23 0.56 -4.46 -7.30
N TRP A 24 -0.37 -3.88 -8.05
CA TRP A 24 -0.11 -2.74 -8.91
C TRP A 24 -0.97 -1.54 -8.51
N VAL A 25 -0.39 -0.34 -8.57
CA VAL A 25 -1.12 0.93 -8.44
C VAL A 25 -1.12 1.65 -9.76
N VAL A 26 -2.30 2.17 -10.12
CA VAL A 26 -2.55 2.89 -11.36
C VAL A 26 -2.91 4.35 -11.04
N THR A 27 -2.15 5.30 -11.58
CA THR A 27 -2.42 6.75 -11.46
C THR A 27 -2.85 7.35 -12.79
N GLY A 28 -3.62 8.44 -12.75
CA GLY A 28 -4.07 9.16 -13.95
C GLY A 28 -4.96 8.31 -14.87
N ALA A 29 -5.83 7.48 -14.28
CA ALA A 29 -6.87 6.70 -14.98
C ALA A 29 -8.18 6.75 -14.19
N THR A 30 -9.30 6.52 -14.87
CA THR A 30 -10.64 6.35 -14.25
C THR A 30 -11.09 4.89 -14.28
N PRO A 31 -12.07 4.49 -13.43
CA PRO A 31 -12.67 3.16 -13.49
C PRO A 31 -13.20 2.76 -14.88
N GLU A 32 -13.78 3.71 -15.60
CA GLU A 32 -14.31 3.51 -16.95
C GLU A 32 -13.17 3.19 -17.91
N GLN A 33 -12.08 3.96 -17.87
CA GLN A 33 -10.89 3.70 -18.70
C GLN A 33 -10.28 2.33 -18.40
N MET A 34 -10.20 1.91 -17.13
CA MET A 34 -9.73 0.57 -16.77
C MET A 34 -10.62 -0.51 -17.41
N THR A 35 -11.94 -0.34 -17.36
CA THR A 35 -12.90 -1.29 -17.92
C THR A 35 -12.84 -1.33 -19.46
N GLU A 36 -12.68 -0.18 -20.12
CA GLU A 36 -12.47 -0.08 -21.58
C GLU A 36 -11.19 -0.80 -22.03
N LEU A 37 -10.14 -0.78 -21.20
CA LEU A 37 -8.90 -1.52 -21.41
C LEU A 37 -9.01 -3.02 -21.11
N GLY A 38 -10.18 -3.51 -20.70
CA GLY A 38 -10.45 -4.93 -20.45
C GLY A 38 -10.13 -5.41 -19.03
N TYR A 39 -9.74 -4.51 -18.12
CA TYR A 39 -9.59 -4.84 -16.71
C TYR A 39 -10.95 -5.14 -16.08
N ARG A 40 -10.99 -6.12 -15.19
CA ARG A 40 -12.25 -6.57 -14.56
C ARG A 40 -12.34 -6.07 -13.13
N PRO A 41 -13.35 -5.26 -12.74
CA PRO A 41 -13.48 -4.79 -11.38
C PRO A 41 -13.70 -5.94 -10.39
N VAL A 42 -13.11 -5.82 -9.20
CA VAL A 42 -13.25 -6.78 -8.09
C VAL A 42 -13.74 -6.03 -6.85
N GLY A 43 -14.82 -6.55 -6.26
CA GLY A 43 -15.49 -5.90 -5.14
C GLY A 43 -16.40 -4.74 -5.58
N SER A 44 -17.30 -4.35 -4.69
CA SER A 44 -18.24 -3.24 -4.93
C SER A 44 -17.71 -1.89 -4.47
N ASP A 45 -16.84 -1.89 -3.46
CA ASP A 45 -16.51 -0.70 -2.69
C ASP A 45 -15.09 -0.18 -2.96
N PHE A 46 -14.24 -1.02 -3.58
CA PHE A 46 -12.83 -0.71 -3.82
C PHE A 46 -12.52 -0.71 -5.32
N PRO A 47 -11.78 0.29 -5.81
CA PRO A 47 -11.43 0.44 -7.22
C PRO A 47 -10.27 -0.48 -7.62
N VAL A 48 -10.39 -1.77 -7.32
CA VAL A 48 -9.41 -2.81 -7.63
C VAL A 48 -9.90 -3.57 -8.85
N PHE A 49 -8.98 -3.86 -9.78
CA PHE A 49 -9.29 -4.57 -11.01
C PHE A 49 -8.30 -5.71 -11.24
N LEU A 50 -8.75 -6.78 -11.89
CA LEU A 50 -7.88 -7.84 -12.37
C LEU A 50 -7.42 -7.53 -13.78
N HIS A 51 -6.12 -7.69 -14.01
CA HIS A 51 -5.55 -7.63 -15.35
C HIS A 51 -6.20 -8.69 -16.26
N PRO A 52 -6.53 -8.37 -17.53
CA PRO A 52 -7.22 -9.29 -18.44
C PRO A 52 -6.49 -10.62 -18.63
N ASP A 53 -5.17 -10.59 -18.73
CA ASP A 53 -4.35 -11.80 -18.97
C ASP A 53 -3.80 -12.43 -17.70
N THR A 54 -3.01 -11.69 -16.90
CA THR A 54 -2.28 -12.22 -15.75
C THR A 54 -3.15 -12.47 -14.51
N LYS A 55 -4.33 -11.84 -14.43
CA LYS A 55 -5.19 -11.81 -13.23
C LYS A 55 -4.54 -11.20 -11.99
N GLU A 56 -3.45 -10.47 -12.13
CA GLU A 56 -2.87 -9.68 -11.04
C GLU A 56 -3.78 -8.50 -10.67
N GLU A 57 -3.64 -8.00 -9.44
CA GLU A 57 -4.48 -6.93 -8.89
C GLU A 57 -3.92 -5.54 -9.22
N TYR A 58 -4.78 -4.68 -9.78
CA TYR A 58 -4.49 -3.30 -10.18
C TYR A 58 -5.46 -2.38 -9.46
N ALA A 59 -4.97 -1.64 -8.47
CA ALA A 59 -5.74 -0.66 -7.73
C ALA A 59 -5.57 0.73 -8.34
N LEU A 60 -6.67 1.46 -8.55
CA LEU A 60 -6.56 2.90 -8.81
C LEU A 60 -6.07 3.64 -7.57
N ALA A 61 -5.12 4.55 -7.76
CA ALA A 61 -4.64 5.43 -6.72
C ALA A 61 -5.80 6.21 -6.11
N ARG A 62 -5.83 6.27 -4.79
CA ARG A 62 -6.99 6.81 -4.06
C ARG A 62 -6.59 7.63 -2.85
N THR A 63 -7.46 8.56 -2.52
CA THR A 63 -7.50 9.18 -1.19
C THR A 63 -8.77 8.75 -0.49
N GLU A 64 -8.69 8.59 0.83
CA GLU A 64 -9.85 8.28 1.65
C GLU A 64 -10.40 9.60 2.21
N ARG A 65 -11.69 9.91 1.97
CA ARG A 65 -12.41 10.90 2.77
C ARG A 65 -13.36 10.18 3.72
N LYS A 66 -13.32 10.59 4.99
CA LYS A 66 -14.37 10.25 5.94
C LYS A 66 -15.71 10.79 5.44
N SER A 67 -16.60 9.88 5.10
CA SER A 67 -17.99 10.17 4.77
C SER A 67 -18.86 9.68 5.92
N GLY A 68 -19.07 10.53 6.93
CA GLY A 68 -20.09 10.31 7.97
C GLY A 68 -19.64 9.61 9.27
N ARG A 69 -20.58 9.55 10.23
CA ARG A 69 -20.44 8.90 11.55
C ARG A 69 -20.88 7.43 11.45
N GLY A 70 -19.99 6.49 11.78
CA GLY A 70 -20.30 5.04 11.90
C GLY A 70 -19.27 4.13 11.24
N TYR A 71 -19.49 2.81 11.32
CA TYR A 71 -18.61 1.73 10.81
C TYR A 71 -18.58 1.61 9.25
N HIS A 72 -19.34 2.43 8.52
CA HIS A 72 -19.45 2.44 7.04
C HIS A 72 -18.87 3.71 6.38
N GLY A 73 -17.92 4.38 7.03
CA GLY A 73 -17.62 5.80 6.78
C GLY A 73 -16.47 6.15 5.83
N PHE A 74 -16.13 5.35 4.82
CA PHE A 74 -15.08 5.70 3.85
C PHE A 74 -15.66 5.77 2.44
N VAL A 75 -15.60 6.96 1.83
CA VAL A 75 -15.80 7.11 0.38
C VAL A 75 -14.42 7.23 -0.24
N PHE A 76 -14.11 6.30 -1.14
CA PHE A 76 -12.88 6.35 -1.92
C PHE A 76 -13.01 7.42 -2.99
N HIS A 77 -12.12 8.40 -2.95
CA HIS A 77 -11.95 9.33 -4.05
C HIS A 77 -10.80 8.84 -4.91
N THR A 78 -11.16 8.14 -5.98
CA THR A 78 -10.29 7.86 -7.13
C THR A 78 -10.45 8.98 -8.14
N SER A 79 -9.68 10.06 -7.98
CA SER A 79 -9.54 11.04 -9.05
C SER A 79 -8.28 10.72 -9.86
N PRO A 80 -8.25 10.96 -11.18
CA PRO A 80 -7.01 11.00 -11.94
C PRO A 80 -5.93 11.92 -11.34
N ASP A 81 -6.33 12.89 -10.50
CA ASP A 81 -5.44 13.83 -9.82
C ASP A 81 -4.74 13.24 -8.58
N VAL A 82 -5.14 12.06 -8.12
CA VAL A 82 -4.49 11.42 -6.97
C VAL A 82 -3.09 10.98 -7.36
N THR A 83 -2.09 11.49 -6.66
CA THR A 83 -0.69 11.18 -6.91
C THR A 83 -0.31 9.83 -6.30
N LEU A 84 0.75 9.22 -6.83
CA LEU A 84 1.34 8.02 -6.25
C LEU A 84 1.73 8.24 -4.78
N GLU A 85 2.34 9.38 -4.47
CA GLU A 85 2.73 9.73 -3.11
C GLU A 85 1.53 9.75 -2.15
N GLN A 86 0.40 10.32 -2.57
CA GLN A 86 -0.83 10.33 -1.77
C GLN A 86 -1.39 8.92 -1.51
N ASP A 87 -1.29 8.00 -2.47
CA ASP A 87 -1.67 6.60 -2.29
C ASP A 87 -0.74 5.91 -1.29
N LEU A 88 0.57 6.07 -1.48
CA LEU A 88 1.60 5.48 -0.60
C LEU A 88 1.45 6.00 0.84
N ALA A 89 1.05 7.26 1.04
CA ALA A 89 0.80 7.87 2.36
C ALA A 89 -0.25 7.12 3.21
N ARG A 90 -1.19 6.44 2.54
CA ARG A 90 -2.29 5.71 3.18
C ARG A 90 -1.91 4.29 3.56
N ARG A 91 -0.74 3.79 3.15
CA ARG A 91 -0.29 2.43 3.45
C ARG A 91 0.08 2.26 4.92
N ASP A 92 0.27 1.01 5.33
CA ASP A 92 0.53 0.66 6.71
C ASP A 92 1.97 1.03 7.12
N LEU A 93 2.96 0.33 6.59
CA LEU A 93 4.35 0.47 6.97
C LEU A 93 5.17 1.12 5.86
N THR A 94 6.22 1.87 6.22
CA THR A 94 7.17 2.50 5.28
C THR A 94 7.75 1.48 4.31
N ILE A 95 8.14 0.31 4.80
CA ILE A 95 8.63 -0.83 3.99
C ILE A 95 7.60 -1.38 2.99
N ASN A 96 6.32 -1.04 3.12
CA ASN A 96 5.26 -1.41 2.16
C ASN A 96 4.78 -0.20 1.35
N ALA A 97 5.32 0.99 1.61
CA ALA A 97 4.96 2.26 1.00
C ALA A 97 5.98 2.71 -0.05
N MET A 98 6.55 1.72 -0.74
CA MET A 98 7.43 1.91 -1.89
C MET A 98 6.70 1.50 -3.17
N ALA A 99 7.14 2.09 -4.27
CA ALA A 99 6.67 1.79 -5.61
C ALA A 99 7.87 1.61 -6.55
N GLN A 100 7.68 0.87 -7.63
CA GLN A 100 8.67 0.70 -8.68
C GLN A 100 8.03 1.00 -10.04
N ASP A 101 8.70 1.80 -10.85
CA ASP A 101 8.25 2.12 -12.20
C ASP A 101 8.63 1.04 -13.22
N GLU A 102 8.16 1.20 -14.47
CA GLU A 102 8.42 0.27 -15.58
C GLU A 102 9.92 0.14 -15.95
N ASN A 103 10.76 1.10 -15.54
CA ASN A 103 12.20 1.08 -15.77
C ASN A 103 12.96 0.44 -14.59
N GLY A 104 12.26 -0.01 -13.56
CA GLY A 104 12.83 -0.58 -12.35
C GLY A 104 13.28 0.45 -11.31
N ASN A 105 12.98 1.75 -11.49
CA ASN A 105 13.34 2.76 -10.50
C ASN A 105 12.41 2.67 -9.29
N VAL A 106 13.01 2.60 -8.10
CA VAL A 106 12.26 2.61 -6.84
C VAL A 106 11.92 4.05 -6.43
N ILE A 107 10.64 4.29 -6.20
CA ILE A 107 10.06 5.53 -5.70
C ILE A 107 9.71 5.29 -4.23
N ASP A 108 10.39 5.99 -3.34
CA ASP A 108 10.31 5.80 -1.90
C ASP A 108 10.24 7.14 -1.15
N PRO A 109 9.06 7.78 -1.10
CA PRO A 109 8.89 9.08 -0.45
C PRO A 109 8.87 9.00 1.09
N TYR A 110 8.81 7.79 1.67
CA TYR A 110 8.64 7.56 3.11
C TYR A 110 9.80 6.80 3.76
N ASP A 111 10.96 6.79 3.10
CA ASP A 111 12.18 6.15 3.58
C ASP A 111 12.04 4.64 3.91
N GLY A 112 11.19 3.93 3.15
CA GLY A 112 10.97 2.50 3.27
C GLY A 112 12.22 1.67 3.04
N GLN A 113 13.11 2.04 2.11
CA GLN A 113 14.39 1.35 1.90
C GLN A 113 15.28 1.47 3.14
N ARG A 114 15.38 2.68 3.72
CA ARG A 114 16.16 2.90 4.95
C ARG A 114 15.60 2.08 6.12
N ASP A 115 14.29 2.05 6.28
CA ASP A 115 13.67 1.25 7.34
C ASP A 115 13.84 -0.26 7.07
N LEU A 116 13.80 -0.69 5.81
CA LEU A 116 14.05 -2.08 5.42
C LEU A 116 15.48 -2.51 5.76
N ASP A 117 16.48 -1.70 5.40
CA ASP A 117 17.90 -1.95 5.66
C ASP A 117 18.21 -2.01 7.17
N ASN A 118 17.52 -1.20 7.97
CA ASN A 118 17.72 -1.15 9.42
C ASN A 118 16.83 -2.13 10.19
N GLY A 119 16.01 -2.93 9.52
CA GLY A 119 15.06 -3.84 10.17
C GLY A 119 14.02 -3.09 11.02
N ILE A 120 13.41 -2.04 10.50
CA ILE A 120 12.46 -1.19 11.24
C ILE A 120 11.06 -1.31 10.64
N LEU A 121 10.10 -1.65 11.50
CA LEU A 121 8.66 -1.57 11.21
C LEU A 121 8.13 -0.21 11.69
N ARG A 122 8.03 0.75 10.76
CA ARG A 122 7.51 2.10 11.03
C ARG A 122 6.21 2.35 10.28
N HIS A 123 5.24 2.98 10.92
CA HIS A 123 4.03 3.46 10.25
C HIS A 123 4.34 4.61 9.28
N VAL A 124 3.62 4.69 8.17
CA VAL A 124 3.82 5.76 7.16
C VAL A 124 3.32 7.11 7.66
N SER A 125 2.09 7.14 8.18
CA SER A 125 1.42 8.36 8.60
C SER A 125 0.40 8.08 9.69
N ARG A 126 -0.15 9.14 10.30
CA ARG A 126 -1.24 9.03 11.30
C ARG A 126 -2.47 8.31 10.76
N ALA A 127 -2.63 8.17 9.44
CA ALA A 127 -3.67 7.34 8.83
C ALA A 127 -3.62 5.87 9.31
N PHE A 128 -2.47 5.41 9.81
CA PHE A 128 -2.31 4.10 10.40
C PHE A 128 -3.31 3.81 11.52
N SER A 129 -3.65 4.80 12.35
CA SER A 129 -4.60 4.60 13.45
C SER A 129 -6.07 4.58 13.01
N GLU A 130 -6.35 4.84 11.74
CA GLU A 130 -7.72 4.81 11.20
C GLU A 130 -8.22 3.38 10.97
N ASP A 131 -7.33 2.39 10.88
CA ASP A 131 -7.65 0.98 10.66
C ASP A 131 -7.05 0.09 11.77
N PRO A 132 -7.87 -0.42 12.71
CA PRO A 132 -7.39 -1.24 13.82
C PRO A 132 -6.78 -2.57 13.38
N VAL A 133 -7.08 -3.05 12.16
CA VAL A 133 -6.47 -4.28 11.62
C VAL A 133 -4.97 -4.09 11.38
N ARG A 134 -4.49 -2.86 11.22
CA ARG A 134 -3.06 -2.57 11.07
C ARG A 134 -2.23 -2.94 12.31
N LEU A 135 -2.82 -2.93 13.49
CA LEU A 135 -2.18 -3.47 14.71
C LEU A 135 -1.95 -4.99 14.59
N LEU A 136 -2.91 -5.74 14.06
CA LEU A 136 -2.71 -7.18 13.83
C LEU A 136 -1.68 -7.42 12.72
N ARG A 137 -1.67 -6.58 11.69
CA ARG A 137 -0.70 -6.66 10.59
C ARG A 137 0.72 -6.39 11.06
N ILE A 138 0.95 -5.39 11.92
CA ILE A 138 2.30 -5.12 12.43
C ILE A 138 2.80 -6.23 13.35
N ALA A 139 1.93 -6.80 14.19
CA ALA A 139 2.26 -7.98 14.99
C ALA A 139 2.65 -9.16 14.11
N ARG A 140 1.89 -9.41 13.03
CA ARG A 140 2.22 -10.44 12.04
C ARG A 140 3.56 -10.20 11.37
N TYR A 141 3.89 -8.96 11.00
CA TYR A 141 5.19 -8.63 10.42
C TYR A 141 6.34 -8.79 11.43
N ALA A 142 6.14 -8.38 12.69
CA ALA A 142 7.12 -8.58 13.75
C ALA A 142 7.42 -10.06 13.97
N THR A 143 6.41 -10.94 13.86
CA THR A 143 6.64 -12.40 13.89
C THR A 143 7.31 -12.91 12.62
N ARG A 144 6.88 -12.47 11.44
CA ARG A 144 7.45 -12.91 10.15
C ARG A 144 8.94 -12.61 10.04
N TYR A 145 9.37 -11.47 10.59
CA TYR A 145 10.75 -10.99 10.51
C TYR A 145 11.52 -11.13 11.83
N ALA A 146 11.03 -11.96 12.76
CA ALA A 146 11.67 -12.19 14.06
C ALA A 146 13.10 -12.73 13.93
N GLU A 147 13.39 -13.55 12.91
CA GLU A 147 14.73 -14.10 12.65
C GLU A 147 15.68 -13.10 11.96
N GLN A 148 15.16 -11.94 11.53
CA GLN A 148 15.89 -10.92 10.79
C GLN A 148 16.12 -9.65 11.63
N ASP A 149 15.95 -9.77 12.96
CA ASP A 149 16.11 -8.70 13.94
C ASP A 149 15.27 -7.44 13.68
N PHE A 150 14.11 -7.61 13.03
CA PHE A 150 13.20 -6.47 12.84
C PHE A 150 12.61 -6.00 14.17
N SER A 151 12.54 -4.68 14.34
CA SER A 151 11.99 -4.02 15.52
C SER A 151 10.93 -2.99 15.15
N ILE A 152 9.98 -2.73 16.05
CA ILE A 152 8.95 -1.70 15.83
C ILE A 152 9.51 -0.34 16.24
N ALA A 153 9.38 0.66 15.37
CA ALA A 153 9.85 2.01 15.67
C ALA A 153 9.16 2.59 16.94
N PRO A 154 9.87 3.32 17.82
CA PRO A 154 9.31 3.84 19.07
C PRO A 154 8.03 4.67 18.90
N GLU A 155 7.97 5.54 17.89
CA GLU A 155 6.79 6.33 17.58
C GLU A 155 5.61 5.48 17.08
N THR A 156 5.90 4.34 16.45
CA THR A 156 4.86 3.40 16.02
C THR A 156 4.30 2.65 17.22
N LEU A 157 5.14 2.26 18.19
CA LEU A 157 4.68 1.71 19.46
C LEU A 157 3.83 2.71 20.25
N THR A 158 4.20 4.00 20.26
CA THR A 158 3.39 5.05 20.89
C THR A 158 2.03 5.16 20.21
N LEU A 159 1.99 5.24 18.88
CA LEU A 159 0.74 5.29 18.12
C LEU A 159 -0.16 4.07 18.41
N LEU A 160 0.41 2.87 18.45
CA LEU A 160 -0.32 1.63 18.73
C LEU A 160 -0.94 1.59 20.14
N LYS A 161 -0.37 2.30 21.12
CA LYS A 161 -0.93 2.41 22.48
C LYS A 161 -2.07 3.41 22.58
N GLU A 162 -2.19 4.31 21.61
CA GLU A 162 -3.23 5.35 21.54
C GLU A 162 -4.47 4.91 20.75
N MET A 163 -4.39 3.80 20.00
CA MET A 163 -5.47 3.17 19.24
C MET A 163 -6.40 2.34 20.12
#